data_AF-A0A968JQX2-F1
#
_entry.id   AF-A0A968JQX2-F1
#
_cell.length_a   1.000
_cell.length_b   1.000
_cell.length_c   1.000
_cell.angle_alpha   90.00
_cell.angle_beta   90.00
_cell.angle_gamma   90.00
#
_symmetry.space_group_name_H-M   'P 1'
#
loop_
_entity.id
_entity.type
_entity.pdbx_description
1 polymer ?
#
loop_
_entity_poly.entity_id
_entity_poly.type
_entity_poly.pdbx_seq_one_letter_code
_entity_poly.pdbx_strand_id
1 'polypeptide(L)'
;MTYGVLAPGSITTNLVTGSITSEVASNASNLLMDIKPGYMLGAKPRQQAMGHVLGIFAGALVAVPVFYFVFLRGDPAGLVNESQPFPSAIVWKAVAEVMTTGLSNLVPSARVAAVIGALLGVALELVRMRTRGRFPLSAVGIGLAFVLPFSTSFAMFLGSFLFWLAAKVSKNDKTAFHRVMVSNYETTSAGLVAGGAIAGIGVIIAQILVAG
;
A
#
# COMPACT_ATOMS: atom_id res chain seq x y z
N MET A 1 -18.72 -10.08 1.06
CA MET A 1 -19.41 -11.01 0.14
C MET A 1 -20.86 -11.26 0.55
N THR A 2 -21.14 -11.60 1.82
CA THR A 2 -22.51 -11.79 2.34
C THR A 2 -23.43 -10.57 2.20
N TYR A 3 -22.95 -9.35 2.44
CA TYR A 3 -23.77 -8.14 2.32
C TYR A 3 -24.16 -7.74 0.89
N GLY A 4 -23.37 -8.14 -0.13
CA GLY A 4 -23.74 -7.94 -1.53
C GLY A 4 -24.89 -8.83 -1.99
N VAL A 5 -25.12 -9.93 -1.26
CA VAL A 5 -26.31 -10.78 -1.43
C VAL A 5 -27.51 -10.24 -0.63
N LEU A 6 -27.26 -9.65 0.56
CA LEU A 6 -28.31 -9.11 1.43
C LEU A 6 -28.85 -7.74 1.00
N ALA A 7 -28.04 -6.90 0.33
CA ALA A 7 -28.42 -5.58 -0.17
C ALA A 7 -27.93 -5.38 -1.63
N PRO A 8 -28.50 -6.12 -2.60
CA PRO A 8 -28.09 -6.05 -3.99
C PRO A 8 -28.29 -4.63 -4.56
N GLY A 9 -27.30 -4.12 -5.29
CA GLY A 9 -27.35 -2.82 -5.99
C GLY A 9 -26.83 -1.60 -5.21
N SER A 10 -26.60 -1.68 -3.90
CA SER A 10 -26.04 -0.56 -3.13
C SER A 10 -24.50 -0.52 -3.22
N ILE A 11 -23.96 0.44 -3.98
CA ILE A 11 -22.50 0.66 -4.10
C ILE A 11 -21.89 0.97 -2.72
N THR A 12 -22.54 1.84 -1.94
CA THR A 12 -22.05 2.28 -0.63
C THR A 12 -21.96 1.13 0.37
N THR A 13 -23.00 0.29 0.45
CA THR A 13 -23.02 -0.85 1.37
C THR A 13 -21.99 -1.90 0.99
N ASN A 14 -21.83 -2.17 -0.31
CA ASN A 14 -20.83 -3.11 -0.81
C ASN A 14 -19.40 -2.62 -0.58
N LEU A 15 -19.15 -1.34 -0.83
CA LEU A 15 -17.85 -0.72 -0.64
C LEU A 15 -17.44 -0.70 0.83
N VAL A 16 -18.34 -0.27 1.74
CA VAL A 16 -18.06 -0.22 3.19
C VAL A 16 -17.83 -1.62 3.77
N THR A 17 -18.63 -2.60 3.35
CA THR A 17 -18.41 -3.98 3.82
C THR A 17 -17.10 -4.55 3.30
N GLY A 18 -16.80 -4.31 2.02
CA GLY A 18 -15.56 -4.75 1.37
C GLY A 18 -14.34 -4.16 2.07
N SER A 19 -14.36 -2.86 2.33
CA SER A 19 -13.27 -2.16 3.00
C SER A 19 -13.06 -2.64 4.43
N ILE A 20 -14.12 -2.80 5.24
CA ILE A 20 -13.98 -3.33 6.61
C ILE A 20 -13.35 -4.72 6.59
N THR A 21 -13.80 -5.59 5.69
CA THR A 21 -13.27 -6.96 5.59
C THR A 21 -11.79 -6.96 5.17
N SER A 22 -11.42 -6.15 4.18
CA SER A 22 -10.03 -6.04 3.74
C SER A 22 -9.13 -5.44 4.81
N GLU A 23 -9.62 -4.43 5.55
CA GLU A 23 -8.88 -3.82 6.66
C GLU A 23 -8.64 -4.80 7.80
N VAL A 24 -9.64 -5.59 8.19
CA VAL A 24 -9.47 -6.63 9.23
C VAL A 24 -8.45 -7.68 8.78
N ALA A 25 -8.54 -8.17 7.55
CA ALA A 25 -7.59 -9.14 7.01
C ALA A 25 -6.16 -8.57 6.92
N SER A 26 -6.04 -7.32 6.47
CA SER A 26 -4.76 -6.59 6.37
C SER A 26 -4.13 -6.40 7.75
N ASN A 27 -4.90 -5.91 8.73
CA ASN A 27 -4.41 -5.73 10.10
C ASN A 27 -4.02 -7.06 10.76
N ALA A 28 -4.78 -8.13 10.52
CA ALA A 28 -4.42 -9.47 11.00
C ALA A 28 -3.10 -9.96 10.38
N SER A 29 -2.91 -9.74 9.07
CA SER A 29 -1.65 -10.08 8.38
C SER A 29 -0.47 -9.30 8.95
N ASN A 30 -0.61 -7.98 9.12
CA ASN A 30 0.44 -7.12 9.68
C ASN A 30 0.81 -7.56 11.09
N LEU A 31 -0.20 -7.86 11.93
CA LEU A 31 0.03 -8.33 13.29
C LEU A 31 0.84 -9.64 13.33
N LEU A 32 0.58 -10.56 12.40
CA LEU A 32 1.37 -11.79 12.28
C LEU A 32 2.81 -11.53 11.81
N MET A 33 3.00 -10.53 10.95
CA MET A 33 4.32 -10.11 10.47
C MET A 33 5.12 -9.33 11.53
N ASP A 34 4.46 -8.70 12.51
CA ASP A 34 5.13 -7.94 13.56
C ASP A 34 5.40 -8.77 14.81
N ILE A 35 4.42 -9.55 15.28
CA ILE A 35 4.52 -10.30 16.54
C ILE A 35 5.63 -11.35 16.49
N LYS A 36 5.75 -12.09 15.38
CA LYS A 36 6.70 -13.20 15.29
C LYS A 36 8.16 -12.70 15.23
N PRO A 37 8.55 -11.77 14.34
CA PRO A 37 9.89 -11.18 14.36
C PRO A 37 10.16 -10.38 15.64
N GLY A 38 9.19 -9.61 16.12
CA GLY A 38 9.33 -8.86 17.37
C GLY A 38 9.62 -9.78 18.56
N TYR A 39 8.94 -10.92 18.63
CA TYR A 39 9.22 -11.95 19.63
C TYR A 39 10.61 -12.57 19.46
N MET A 40 11.05 -12.84 18.22
CA MET A 40 12.40 -13.33 17.94
C MET A 40 13.50 -12.33 18.34
N LEU A 41 13.19 -11.03 18.35
CA LEU A 41 14.08 -9.95 18.81
C LEU A 41 13.96 -9.66 20.31
N GLY A 42 13.17 -10.45 21.06
CA GLY A 42 13.05 -10.37 22.52
C GLY A 42 11.91 -9.48 23.04
N ALA A 43 11.07 -8.91 22.17
CA ALA A 43 9.92 -8.12 22.59
C ALA A 43 8.76 -9.01 23.08
N LYS A 44 8.02 -8.54 24.09
CA LYS A 44 6.90 -9.28 24.68
C LYS A 44 5.64 -9.13 23.81
N PRO A 45 5.03 -10.23 23.30
CA PRO A 45 3.85 -10.15 22.41
C PRO A 45 2.67 -9.37 23.00
N ARG A 46 2.46 -9.47 24.33
CA ARG A 46 1.39 -8.73 25.03
C ARG A 46 1.57 -7.21 24.94
N GLN A 47 2.82 -6.72 24.98
CA GLN A 47 3.10 -5.29 24.89
C GLN A 47 2.93 -4.79 23.46
N GLN A 48 3.31 -5.60 22.47
CA GLN A 48 3.10 -5.27 21.06
C GLN A 48 1.61 -5.18 20.71
N ALA A 49 0.81 -6.15 21.14
CA ALA A 49 -0.64 -6.12 20.94
C ALA A 49 -1.30 -4.87 21.57
N MET A 50 -0.89 -4.50 22.79
CA MET A 50 -1.34 -3.26 23.43
C MET A 50 -0.92 -2.02 22.61
N GLY A 51 0.30 -2.02 22.08
CA GLY A 51 0.82 -0.96 21.21
C GLY A 51 0.00 -0.80 19.93
N HIS A 52 -0.41 -1.88 19.28
CA HIS A 52 -1.28 -1.82 18.11
C HIS A 52 -2.66 -1.23 18.45
N VAL A 53 -3.27 -1.67 19.56
CA VAL A 53 -4.57 -1.14 19.99
C VAL A 53 -4.48 0.36 20.26
N LEU A 54 -3.50 0.80 21.05
CA LEU A 54 -3.28 2.22 21.33
C LEU A 54 -2.97 3.02 20.07
N GLY A 55 -2.14 2.46 19.18
CA GLY A 55 -1.78 3.06 17.90
C GLY A 55 -2.97 3.24 16.97
N ILE A 56 -3.91 2.28 16.92
CA ILE A 56 -5.15 2.40 16.13
C ILE A 56 -6.01 3.54 16.67
N PHE A 57 -6.20 3.64 18.00
CA PHE A 57 -7.00 4.72 18.58
C PHE A 57 -6.36 6.10 18.36
N ALA A 58 -5.07 6.23 18.64
CA ALA A 58 -4.34 7.47 18.42
C ALA A 58 -4.32 7.87 16.94
N GLY A 59 -4.07 6.89 16.06
CA GLY A 59 -4.09 7.06 14.61
C GLY A 59 -5.47 7.49 14.11
N ALA A 60 -6.55 6.86 14.56
CA ALA A 60 -7.91 7.24 14.17
C ALA A 60 -8.27 8.66 14.64
N LEU A 61 -7.90 9.04 15.86
CA LEU A 61 -8.15 10.38 16.41
C LEU A 61 -7.42 11.49 15.65
N VAL A 62 -6.25 11.21 15.07
CA VAL A 62 -5.48 12.21 14.32
C VAL A 62 -5.77 12.16 12.83
N ALA A 63 -5.81 10.97 12.24
CA ALA A 63 -5.97 10.79 10.79
C ALA A 63 -7.35 11.24 10.31
N VAL A 64 -8.43 10.98 11.05
CA VAL A 64 -9.80 11.34 10.63
C VAL A 64 -9.98 12.86 10.52
N PRO A 65 -9.64 13.67 11.55
CA PRO A 65 -9.74 15.13 11.43
C PRO A 65 -8.79 15.70 10.36
N VAL A 66 -7.53 15.24 10.32
CA VAL A 66 -6.56 15.71 9.32
C VAL A 66 -7.08 15.44 7.91
N PHE A 67 -7.56 14.22 7.64
CA PHE A 67 -8.10 13.88 6.33
C PHE A 67 -9.31 14.75 5.97
N TYR A 68 -10.21 14.97 6.92
CA TYR A 68 -11.39 15.82 6.71
C TYR A 68 -11.00 17.26 6.38
N PHE A 69 -10.10 17.88 7.16
CA PHE A 69 -9.70 19.26 6.96
C PHE A 69 -8.85 19.48 5.71
N VAL A 70 -8.01 18.51 5.34
CA VAL A 70 -7.08 18.62 4.21
C VAL A 70 -7.78 18.32 2.88
N PHE A 71 -8.64 17.29 2.84
CA PHE A 71 -9.17 16.77 1.58
C PHE A 71 -10.67 17.02 1.39
N LEU A 72 -11.48 17.07 2.45
CA LEU A 72 -12.95 17.18 2.33
C LEU A 72 -13.51 18.59 2.55
N ARG A 73 -12.73 19.53 3.10
CA ARG A 73 -13.23 20.88 3.45
C ARG A 73 -13.66 21.73 2.26
N GLY A 74 -13.08 21.50 1.08
CA GLY A 74 -13.33 22.28 -0.15
C GLY A 74 -14.40 21.66 -1.05
N ASP A 75 -14.06 20.56 -1.72
CA ASP A 75 -14.96 19.84 -2.63
C ASP A 75 -14.77 18.32 -2.49
N PRO A 76 -15.68 17.61 -1.78
CA PRO A 76 -15.63 16.16 -1.63
C PRO A 76 -15.74 15.40 -2.96
N ALA A 77 -16.30 16.01 -4.02
CA ALA A 77 -16.48 15.37 -5.32
C ALA A 77 -15.20 15.45 -6.19
N GLY A 78 -14.30 16.39 -5.89
CA GLY A 78 -13.05 16.63 -6.62
C GLY A 78 -11.83 15.84 -6.12
N LEU A 79 -12.01 14.88 -5.19
CA LEU A 79 -10.92 14.16 -4.53
C LEU A 79 -9.95 13.45 -5.48
N VAL A 80 -10.43 12.95 -6.63
CA VAL A 80 -9.57 12.28 -7.61
C VAL A 80 -9.29 13.25 -8.75
N ASN A 81 -8.08 13.80 -8.77
CA ASN A 81 -7.60 14.75 -9.77
C ASN A 81 -6.11 14.48 -10.09
N GLU A 82 -5.56 15.11 -11.13
CA GLU A 82 -4.18 14.82 -11.58
C GLU A 82 -3.12 15.13 -10.52
N SER A 83 -3.39 16.08 -9.63
CA SER A 83 -2.53 16.40 -8.48
C SER A 83 -2.65 15.39 -7.34
N GLN A 84 -3.76 14.65 -7.24
CA GLN A 84 -4.02 13.66 -6.18
C GLN A 84 -4.60 12.37 -6.79
N PRO A 85 -3.75 11.50 -7.37
CA PRO A 85 -4.22 10.39 -8.18
C PRO A 85 -4.84 9.22 -7.39
N PHE A 86 -4.84 9.24 -6.05
CA PHE A 86 -5.38 8.22 -5.12
C PHE A 86 -5.59 6.81 -5.73
N PRO A 87 -4.52 6.14 -6.20
CA PRO A 87 -4.64 4.95 -7.05
C PRO A 87 -5.38 3.80 -6.34
N SER A 88 -5.14 3.62 -5.05
CA SER A 88 -5.84 2.62 -4.24
C SER A 88 -7.35 2.88 -4.18
N ALA A 89 -7.78 4.14 -4.06
CA ALA A 89 -9.19 4.49 -3.99
C ALA A 89 -9.90 4.21 -5.33
N ILE A 90 -9.23 4.51 -6.45
CA ILE A 90 -9.74 4.21 -7.80
C ILE A 90 -9.95 2.70 -7.99
N VAL A 91 -8.99 1.88 -7.57
CA VAL A 91 -9.08 0.40 -7.68
C VAL A 91 -10.27 -0.12 -6.86
N TRP A 92 -10.43 0.32 -5.61
CA TRP A 92 -11.55 -0.12 -4.77
C TRP A 92 -12.91 0.35 -5.29
N LYS A 93 -12.99 1.57 -5.84
CA LYS A 93 -14.19 2.06 -6.53
C LYS A 93 -14.54 1.18 -7.73
N ALA A 94 -13.56 0.88 -8.58
CA ALA A 94 -13.76 0.03 -9.76
C ALA A 94 -14.24 -1.38 -9.36
N VAL A 95 -13.66 -1.98 -8.31
CA VAL A 95 -14.12 -3.27 -7.78
C VAL A 95 -15.57 -3.18 -7.28
N ALA A 96 -15.93 -2.13 -6.55
CA ALA A 96 -17.29 -1.95 -6.05
C ALA A 96 -18.32 -1.76 -7.19
N GLU A 97 -18.00 -0.97 -8.21
CA GLU A 97 -18.85 -0.77 -9.40
C GLU A 97 -19.07 -2.08 -10.18
N VAL A 98 -18.02 -2.89 -10.34
CA VAL A 98 -18.12 -4.20 -11.01
C VAL A 98 -18.99 -5.17 -10.21
N MET A 99 -18.90 -5.15 -8.88
CA MET A 99 -19.71 -6.00 -8.01
C MET A 99 -21.19 -5.58 -7.98
N THR A 100 -21.52 -4.31 -8.23
CA THR A 100 -22.91 -3.82 -8.20
C THR A 100 -23.60 -3.91 -9.55
N THR A 101 -22.91 -3.58 -10.64
CA THR A 101 -23.45 -3.60 -12.01
C THR A 101 -23.31 -4.96 -12.70
N GLY A 102 -22.53 -5.87 -12.11
CA GLY A 102 -22.28 -7.21 -12.62
C GLY A 102 -21.17 -7.22 -13.69
N LEU A 103 -20.49 -8.38 -13.81
CA LEU A 103 -19.41 -8.55 -14.79
C LEU A 103 -19.87 -8.33 -16.24
N SER A 104 -21.17 -8.40 -16.51
CA SER A 104 -21.79 -8.16 -17.82
C SER A 104 -21.77 -6.69 -18.28
N ASN A 105 -21.48 -5.73 -17.40
CA ASN A 105 -21.35 -4.31 -17.76
C ASN A 105 -19.91 -3.87 -18.06
N LEU A 106 -18.90 -4.72 -17.78
CA LEU A 106 -17.51 -4.45 -18.17
C LEU A 106 -17.34 -4.54 -19.69
N VAL A 107 -16.55 -3.64 -20.27
CA VAL A 107 -16.16 -3.71 -21.69
C VAL A 107 -15.62 -5.13 -21.98
N PRO A 108 -16.04 -5.80 -23.08
CA PRO A 108 -15.60 -7.16 -23.38
C PRO A 108 -14.08 -7.33 -23.38
N SER A 109 -13.34 -6.32 -23.85
CA SER A 109 -11.87 -6.29 -23.82
C SER A 109 -11.30 -6.32 -22.39
N ALA A 110 -11.93 -5.65 -21.43
CA ALA A 110 -11.49 -5.65 -20.04
C ALA A 110 -11.67 -7.02 -19.37
N ARG A 111 -12.73 -7.76 -19.72
CA ARG A 111 -12.94 -9.13 -19.23
C ARG A 111 -11.89 -10.08 -19.78
N VAL A 112 -11.62 -10.00 -21.07
CA VAL A 112 -10.58 -10.82 -21.73
C VAL A 112 -9.21 -10.48 -21.15
N ALA A 113 -8.89 -9.19 -20.96
CA ALA A 113 -7.64 -8.76 -20.32
C ALA A 113 -7.52 -9.27 -18.88
N ALA A 114 -8.61 -9.26 -18.10
CA ALA A 114 -8.62 -9.79 -16.73
C ALA A 114 -8.35 -11.30 -16.70
N VAL A 115 -8.96 -12.07 -17.60
CA VAL A 115 -8.73 -13.52 -17.70
C VAL A 115 -7.31 -13.82 -18.15
N ILE A 116 -6.82 -13.13 -19.18
CA ILE A 116 -5.43 -13.28 -19.66
C ILE A 116 -4.44 -12.90 -18.55
N GLY A 117 -4.68 -11.78 -17.85
CA GLY A 117 -3.86 -11.33 -16.73
C GLY A 117 -3.83 -12.34 -15.58
N ALA A 118 -4.99 -12.92 -15.22
CA ALA A 118 -5.07 -13.97 -14.21
C ALA A 118 -4.30 -15.22 -14.62
N LEU A 119 -4.47 -15.68 -15.88
CA LEU A 119 -3.75 -16.85 -16.40
C LEU A 119 -2.24 -16.60 -16.46
N LEU A 120 -1.81 -15.43 -16.93
CA LEU A 120 -0.39 -15.04 -16.97
C LEU A 120 0.19 -14.93 -15.56
N GLY A 121 -0.53 -14.34 -14.60
CA GLY A 121 -0.10 -14.26 -13.21
C GLY A 121 0.11 -15.64 -12.58
N VAL A 122 -0.85 -16.54 -12.79
CA VAL A 122 -0.73 -17.95 -12.34
C VAL A 122 0.44 -18.65 -13.03
N ALA A 123 0.59 -18.49 -14.35
CA ALA A 123 1.69 -19.08 -15.10
C ALA A 123 3.05 -18.58 -14.61
N LEU A 124 3.20 -17.27 -14.38
CA LEU A 124 4.43 -16.67 -13.85
C LEU A 124 4.76 -17.18 -12.45
N GLU A 125 3.76 -17.30 -11.56
CA GLU A 125 4.01 -17.83 -10.22
C GLU A 125 4.36 -19.33 -10.25
N LEU A 126 3.72 -20.12 -11.11
CA LEU A 126 4.08 -21.53 -11.32
C LEU A 126 5.50 -21.68 -11.87
N VAL A 127 5.90 -20.85 -12.82
CA VAL A 127 7.28 -20.82 -13.35
C VAL A 127 8.26 -20.43 -12.26
N ARG A 128 7.95 -19.43 -11.44
CA ARG A 128 8.78 -19.02 -10.30
C ARG A 128 8.96 -20.16 -9.29
N MET A 129 7.88 -20.87 -8.94
CA MET A 129 7.92 -22.04 -8.06
C MET A 129 8.76 -23.17 -8.66
N ARG A 130 8.55 -23.49 -9.94
CA ARG A 130 9.29 -24.56 -10.64
C ARG A 130 10.77 -24.26 -10.79
N THR A 131 11.13 -22.99 -10.98
CA THR A 131 12.52 -22.53 -11.13
C THR A 131 13.18 -22.24 -9.77
N ARG A 132 12.54 -22.60 -8.64
CA ARG A 132 13.01 -22.35 -7.25
C ARG A 132 13.47 -20.90 -7.03
N GLY A 133 12.73 -19.94 -7.57
CA GLY A 133 13.03 -18.50 -7.40
C GLY A 133 14.22 -17.97 -8.20
N ARG A 134 14.80 -18.72 -9.15
CA ARG A 134 15.86 -18.20 -10.04
C ARG A 134 15.35 -17.35 -11.21
N PHE A 135 14.03 -17.24 -11.37
CA PHE A 135 13.43 -16.44 -12.42
C PHE A 135 13.44 -14.95 -12.03
N PRO A 136 14.00 -14.05 -12.86
CA PRO A 136 14.21 -12.65 -12.48
C PRO A 136 12.93 -11.80 -12.50
N LEU A 137 11.85 -12.28 -13.10
CA LEU A 137 10.59 -11.55 -13.18
C LEU A 137 9.68 -11.88 -12.00
N SER A 138 9.26 -10.82 -11.30
CA SER A 138 8.26 -10.89 -10.23
C SER A 138 6.87 -10.58 -10.79
N ALA A 139 5.92 -11.50 -10.63
CA ALA A 139 4.52 -11.29 -11.01
C ALA A 139 3.92 -10.08 -10.28
N VAL A 140 4.28 -9.88 -9.01
CA VAL A 140 3.85 -8.73 -8.19
C VAL A 140 4.42 -7.42 -8.74
N GLY A 141 5.70 -7.41 -9.14
CA GLY A 141 6.33 -6.22 -9.72
C GLY A 141 5.70 -5.80 -11.05
N ILE A 142 5.40 -6.78 -11.91
CA ILE A 142 4.68 -6.53 -13.17
C ILE A 142 3.29 -5.98 -12.89
N GLY A 143 2.55 -6.57 -11.95
CA GLY A 143 1.21 -6.10 -11.56
C GLY A 143 1.23 -4.66 -11.02
N LEU A 144 2.16 -4.33 -10.14
CA LEU A 144 2.32 -2.97 -9.60
C LEU A 144 2.67 -1.95 -10.69
N ALA A 145 3.46 -2.33 -11.70
CA ALA A 145 3.81 -1.44 -12.81
C ALA A 145 2.60 -0.99 -13.65
N PHE A 146 1.52 -1.78 -13.70
CA PHE A 146 0.27 -1.39 -14.37
C PHE A 146 -0.62 -0.47 -13.53
N VAL A 147 -0.41 -0.42 -12.21
CA VAL A 147 -1.24 0.37 -11.28
C VAL A 147 -0.58 1.71 -10.93
N LEU A 148 0.75 1.73 -10.88
CA LEU A 148 1.53 2.87 -10.41
C LEU A 148 1.95 3.79 -11.57
N PRO A 149 1.85 5.13 -11.42
CA PRO A 149 2.40 6.06 -12.39
C PRO A 149 3.89 5.84 -12.61
N PHE A 150 4.37 6.05 -13.85
CA PHE A 150 5.77 5.83 -14.22
C PHE A 150 6.76 6.53 -13.29
N SER A 151 6.47 7.77 -12.88
CA SER A 151 7.32 8.53 -11.95
C SER A 151 7.56 7.80 -10.62
N THR A 152 6.49 7.19 -10.06
CA THR A 152 6.60 6.44 -8.80
C THR A 152 7.37 5.13 -8.97
N SER A 153 7.12 4.40 -10.05
CA SER A 153 7.85 3.17 -10.39
C SER A 153 9.34 3.45 -10.64
N PHE A 154 9.65 4.56 -11.32
CA PHE A 154 11.02 4.98 -11.58
C PHE A 154 11.74 5.43 -10.30
N ALA A 155 11.06 6.14 -9.39
CA ALA A 155 11.61 6.50 -8.09
C ALA A 155 11.92 5.27 -7.23
N MET A 156 11.02 4.28 -7.19
CA MET A 156 11.26 2.99 -6.52
C MET A 156 12.45 2.25 -7.12
N PHE A 157 12.54 2.20 -8.46
CA PHE A 157 13.67 1.61 -9.17
C PHE A 157 14.98 2.31 -8.81
N LEU A 158 15.01 3.65 -8.84
CA LEU A 158 16.20 4.43 -8.53
C LEU A 158 16.68 4.20 -7.09
N GLY A 159 15.75 4.20 -6.12
CA GLY A 159 16.06 3.86 -4.73
C GLY A 159 16.68 2.47 -4.60
N SER A 160 16.03 1.45 -5.17
CA SER A 160 16.55 0.07 -5.16
C SER A 160 17.90 -0.06 -5.86
N PHE A 161 18.11 0.67 -6.96
CA PHE A 161 19.34 0.65 -7.74
C PHE A 161 20.50 1.29 -6.97
N LEU A 162 20.25 2.40 -6.27
CA LEU A 162 21.25 3.05 -5.41
C LEU A 162 21.68 2.14 -4.25
N PHE A 163 20.73 1.45 -3.60
CA PHE A 163 21.05 0.48 -2.56
C PHE A 163 21.83 -0.73 -3.09
N TRP A 164 21.47 -1.22 -4.29
CA TRP A 164 22.22 -2.28 -4.95
C TRP A 164 23.66 -1.87 -5.30
N LEU A 165 23.86 -0.64 -5.80
CA LEU A 165 25.20 -0.09 -6.04
C LEU A 165 25.98 0.06 -4.74
N ALA A 166 25.37 0.60 -3.68
CA ALA A 166 25.99 0.74 -2.37
C ALA A 166 26.44 -0.61 -1.80
N ALA A 167 25.61 -1.65 -1.94
CA ALA A 167 25.94 -3.02 -1.55
C ALA A 167 27.09 -3.62 -2.37
N LYS A 168 27.20 -3.27 -3.65
CA LYS A 168 28.27 -3.77 -4.54
C LYS A 168 29.61 -3.09 -4.30
N VAL A 169 29.61 -1.79 -3.97
CA VAL A 169 30.80 -0.98 -3.72
C VAL A 169 31.35 -1.21 -2.31
N SER A 170 30.49 -1.34 -1.31
CA SER A 170 30.90 -1.52 0.08
C SER A 170 30.88 -3.01 0.47
N LYS A 171 31.97 -3.73 0.19
CA LYS A 171 32.16 -5.13 0.64
C LYS A 171 32.74 -5.26 2.05
N ASN A 172 32.98 -4.13 2.73
CA ASN A 172 33.71 -4.09 4.00
C ASN A 172 32.73 -3.82 5.15
N ASP A 173 32.35 -4.87 5.88
CA ASP A 173 31.30 -4.89 6.92
C ASP A 173 31.52 -3.90 8.09
N LYS A 174 32.71 -3.32 8.23
CA LYS A 174 33.09 -2.50 9.40
C LYS A 174 32.82 -1.00 9.25
N THR A 175 32.51 -0.49 8.05
CA THR A 175 32.28 0.95 7.84
C THR A 175 30.85 1.34 8.27
N ALA A 176 30.69 2.44 9.00
CA ALA A 176 29.39 2.95 9.43
C ALA A 176 28.39 3.13 8.26
N PHE A 177 28.91 3.49 7.08
CA PHE A 177 28.13 3.58 5.85
C PHE A 177 27.51 2.24 5.42
N HIS A 178 28.24 1.13 5.53
CA HIS A 178 27.72 -0.21 5.20
C HIS A 178 26.60 -0.60 6.16
N ARG A 179 26.76 -0.32 7.45
CA ARG A 179 25.74 -0.63 8.47
C ARG A 179 24.45 0.17 8.26
N VAL A 180 24.55 1.46 7.94
CA VAL A 180 23.36 2.30 7.76
C VAL A 180 22.69 2.02 6.41
N MET A 181 23.45 2.00 5.31
CA MET A 181 22.88 1.92 3.97
C MET A 181 22.65 0.49 3.48
N VAL A 182 23.45 -0.49 3.90
CA VAL A 182 23.37 -1.87 3.36
C VAL A 182 22.72 -2.83 4.35
N SER A 183 23.07 -2.79 5.65
CA SER A 183 22.42 -3.69 6.62
C SER A 183 21.05 -3.20 7.10
N ASN A 184 20.82 -1.88 7.12
CA ASN A 184 19.59 -1.26 7.64
C ASN A 184 18.78 -0.50 6.58
N TYR A 185 18.90 -0.89 5.29
CA TYR A 185 18.23 -0.22 4.17
C TYR A 185 16.71 -0.07 4.38
N GLU A 186 16.06 -1.05 5.01
CA GLU A 186 14.64 -1.02 5.35
C GLU A 186 14.32 0.12 6.32
N THR A 187 15.08 0.23 7.41
CA THR A 187 14.90 1.28 8.43
C THR A 187 15.19 2.66 7.89
N THR A 188 16.26 2.82 7.09
CA THR A 188 16.61 4.10 6.49
C THR A 188 15.54 4.55 5.49
N SER A 189 15.05 3.64 4.65
CA SER A 189 13.98 3.94 3.69
C SER A 189 12.66 4.28 4.40
N ALA A 190 12.28 3.50 5.41
CA ALA A 190 11.09 3.76 6.22
C ALA A 190 11.18 5.12 6.92
N GLY A 191 12.36 5.47 7.46
CA GLY A 191 12.61 6.77 8.08
C GLY A 191 12.47 7.94 7.12
N LEU A 192 12.97 7.81 5.88
CA LEU A 192 12.83 8.84 4.85
C LEU A 192 11.37 9.04 4.43
N VAL A 193 10.62 7.95 4.24
CA VAL A 193 9.19 8.02 3.90
C VAL A 193 8.40 8.65 5.05
N ALA A 194 8.64 8.23 6.29
CA ALA A 194 7.98 8.80 7.47
C ALA A 194 8.33 10.29 7.64
N GLY A 195 9.60 10.67 7.47
CA GLY A 195 10.04 12.06 7.54
C GLY A 195 9.39 12.94 6.47
N GLY A 196 9.30 12.44 5.23
CA GLY A 196 8.60 13.13 4.14
C GLY A 196 7.11 13.32 4.43
N ALA A 197 6.44 12.30 4.99
CA ALA A 197 5.03 12.39 5.38
C ALA A 197 4.81 13.44 6.49
N ILE A 198 5.65 13.45 7.53
CA ILE A 198 5.58 14.43 8.63
C ILE A 198 5.85 15.85 8.11
N ALA A 199 6.87 16.04 7.26
CA ALA A 199 7.17 17.33 6.66
C ALA A 199 5.99 17.83 5.80
N GLY A 200 5.37 16.95 5.02
CA GLY A 200 4.17 17.26 4.25
C GLY A 200 3.01 17.75 5.13
N ILE A 201 2.74 17.06 6.25
CA ILE A 201 1.74 17.50 7.23
C ILE A 201 2.09 18.89 7.78
N GLY A 202 3.36 19.12 8.13
CA GLY A 202 3.83 20.42 8.63
C GLY A 202 3.62 21.55 7.62
N VAL A 203 3.92 21.32 6.34
CA VAL A 203 3.69 22.29 5.26
C VAL A 203 2.20 22.59 5.11
N ILE A 204 1.34 21.57 5.18
CA ILE A 204 -0.11 21.73 5.08
C ILE A 204 -0.66 22.53 6.26
N ILE A 205 -0.21 22.23 7.49
CA ILE A 205 -0.61 23.01 8.67
C ILE A 205 -0.16 24.46 8.54
N ALA A 206 1.07 24.70 8.06
CA ALA A 206 1.59 26.05 7.84
C ALA A 206 0.77 26.79 6.76
N GLN A 207 0.38 26.13 5.68
CA GLN A 207 -0.49 26.71 4.66
C GLN A 207 -1.87 27.06 5.22
N ILE A 208 -2.47 26.20 6.05
CA ILE A 208 -3.77 26.47 6.69
C ILE A 208 -3.68 27.64 7.67
N LEU A 209 -2.56 27.79 8.40
CA LEU A 209 -2.36 28.88 9.37
C LEU A 209 -2.01 30.23 8.73
N VAL A 210 -1.38 30.22 7.54
CA VAL A 210 -0.97 31.45 6.82
C VAL A 210 -2.03 31.91 5.82
N ALA A 211 -2.82 30.99 5.26
CA ALA A 211 -3.88 31.28 4.29
C ALA A 211 -5.30 31.32 4.89
N GLY A 212 -5.44 31.06 6.19
CA GLY A 212 -6.68 31.25 6.96
C GLY A 212 -6.68 32.59 7.66
#